data_AF-F6ZWR3-F1
#
_entry.id   AF-F6ZWR3-F1
#
_cell.length_a   1.000
_cell.length_b   1.000
_cell.length_c   1.000
_cell.angle_alpha   90.00
_cell.angle_beta   90.00
_cell.angle_gamma   90.00
#
_symmetry.space_group_name_H-M   'P 1'
#
loop_
_entity.id
_entity.type
_entity.pdbx_description
1 polymer ?
#
loop_
_entity_poly.entity_id
_entity_poly.type
_entity_poly.pdbx_seq_one_letter_code
_entity_poly.pdbx_strand_id
1 'polypeptide(L)'
;MHFMAGSAGSRSLGPLGLHSIPQALYMVLLIVSVMKSLVFGKFDLVNQEPPHPVQYPKYLRCYRCLLETKELGCLLGSDICLVPPGSSCMTLFIKNGSGSDIMVSDCRRKEQLSDCSYTHSSPVFGFWIYSQCCFLDFCNNPQNRVF
;
A
#
# COMPACT_ATOMS: atom_id res chain seq x y z
N MET A 1 1.30 -100.31 -11.71
CA MET A 1 -0.14 -100.43 -11.38
C MET A 1 -0.47 -99.38 -10.31
N HIS A 2 -1.63 -98.74 -10.49
CA HIS A 2 -2.38 -97.74 -9.70
C HIS A 2 -1.94 -97.28 -8.27
N PHE A 3 -1.82 -95.95 -8.14
CA PHE A 3 -2.51 -94.98 -7.24
C PHE A 3 -2.70 -95.16 -5.70
N MET A 4 -2.43 -94.02 -5.04
CA MET A 4 -3.01 -93.40 -3.82
C MET A 4 -2.57 -93.83 -2.41
N ALA A 5 -2.12 -92.83 -1.63
CA ALA A 5 -2.73 -92.35 -0.37
C ALA A 5 -1.76 -91.29 0.22
N GLY A 6 -2.15 -90.12 0.72
CA GLY A 6 -3.36 -89.77 1.44
C GLY A 6 -2.93 -89.15 2.78
N SER A 7 -3.08 -87.83 2.89
CA SER A 7 -2.59 -86.96 3.96
C SER A 7 -3.32 -87.18 5.30
N ALA A 8 -2.59 -87.05 6.42
CA ALA A 8 -3.14 -86.87 7.77
C ALA A 8 -2.47 -85.65 8.43
N GLY A 9 -3.30 -84.68 8.84
CA GLY A 9 -2.89 -83.33 9.21
C GLY A 9 -2.40 -83.12 10.65
N SER A 10 -1.98 -81.89 10.95
CA SER A 10 -1.97 -81.33 12.31
C SER A 10 -1.88 -79.80 12.28
N ARG A 11 -2.39 -79.19 13.37
CA ARG A 11 -2.86 -77.81 13.59
C ARG A 11 -1.73 -76.79 13.82
N SER A 12 -1.97 -75.51 13.44
CA SER A 12 -1.74 -74.36 14.34
C SER A 12 -2.51 -73.09 13.90
N LEU A 13 -2.77 -72.22 14.87
CA LEU A 13 -3.65 -71.05 14.88
C LEU A 13 -3.06 -69.77 14.24
N GLY A 14 -3.94 -68.98 13.60
CA GLY A 14 -3.87 -67.51 13.40
C GLY A 14 -2.97 -67.03 12.24
N PRO A 15 -3.18 -65.83 11.62
CA PRO A 15 -3.76 -64.60 12.22
C PRO A 15 -4.65 -63.70 11.30
N LEU A 16 -5.32 -62.72 11.93
CA LEU A 16 -5.64 -61.35 11.45
C LEU A 16 -6.27 -61.12 10.05
N GLY A 17 -7.58 -60.81 10.03
CA GLY A 17 -8.29 -60.29 8.86
C GLY A 17 -8.38 -58.75 8.87
N LEU A 18 -7.45 -58.11 8.17
CA LEU A 18 -7.17 -56.67 8.09
C LEU A 18 -8.21 -55.81 7.31
N HIS A 19 -9.51 -56.13 7.36
CA HIS A 19 -10.47 -55.57 6.39
C HIS A 19 -11.40 -54.45 6.89
N SER A 20 -11.45 -54.19 8.20
CA SER A 20 -12.40 -53.21 8.80
C SER A 20 -11.81 -51.84 9.12
N ILE A 21 -10.48 -51.73 9.20
CA ILE A 21 -9.75 -50.49 9.51
C ILE A 21 -9.76 -49.48 8.34
N PRO A 22 -9.63 -49.88 7.05
CA PRO A 22 -9.60 -48.93 5.93
C PRO A 22 -10.94 -48.22 5.73
N GLN A 23 -12.05 -48.93 5.95
CA GLN A 23 -13.40 -48.40 5.75
C GLN A 23 -13.76 -47.38 6.85
N ALA A 24 -13.42 -47.68 8.11
CA ALA A 24 -13.66 -46.74 9.21
C ALA A 24 -12.88 -45.43 9.03
N LEU A 25 -11.62 -45.52 8.61
CA LEU A 25 -10.78 -44.34 8.32
C LEU A 25 -11.34 -43.50 7.17
N TYR A 26 -11.85 -44.15 6.12
CA TYR A 26 -12.48 -43.47 4.99
C TYR A 26 -13.74 -42.71 5.41
N MET A 27 -14.59 -43.32 6.24
CA MET A 27 -15.80 -42.66 6.75
C MET A 27 -15.47 -41.47 7.66
N VAL A 28 -14.43 -41.57 8.49
CA VAL A 28 -13.97 -40.45 9.32
C VAL A 28 -13.44 -39.30 8.46
N LEU A 29 -12.66 -39.59 7.42
CA LEU A 29 -12.17 -38.58 6.48
C LEU A 29 -13.32 -37.88 5.73
N LEU A 30 -14.35 -38.62 5.34
CA LEU A 30 -15.55 -38.05 4.73
C LEU A 30 -16.30 -37.13 5.70
N ILE A 31 -16.49 -37.54 6.96
CA ILE A 31 -17.17 -36.72 7.97
C ILE A 31 -16.39 -35.43 8.25
N VAL A 32 -15.05 -35.52 8.41
CA VAL A 32 -14.20 -34.34 8.60
C VAL A 32 -14.27 -33.41 7.37
N SER A 33 -14.27 -33.97 6.16
CA SER A 33 -14.39 -33.19 4.92
C SER A 33 -15.74 -32.50 4.81
N VAL A 34 -16.84 -33.18 5.15
CA VAL A 34 -18.19 -32.60 5.17
C VAL A 34 -18.28 -31.51 6.22
N MET A 35 -17.76 -31.72 7.43
CA MET A 35 -17.74 -30.69 8.48
C MET A 35 -16.91 -29.48 8.09
N LYS A 36 -15.77 -29.66 7.40
CA LYS A 36 -14.98 -28.55 6.84
C LYS A 36 -15.76 -27.81 5.77
N SER A 37 -16.42 -28.51 4.85
CA SER A 37 -17.27 -27.90 3.82
C SER A 37 -18.52 -27.22 4.39
N LEU A 38 -19.06 -27.70 5.51
CA LEU A 38 -20.21 -27.10 6.20
C LEU A 38 -19.79 -25.84 6.98
N VAL A 39 -18.61 -25.85 7.61
CA VAL A 39 -18.02 -24.69 8.30
C VAL A 39 -17.50 -23.64 7.30
N PHE A 40 -17.08 -24.06 6.09
CA PHE A 40 -16.72 -23.17 4.97
C PHE A 40 -17.90 -22.86 4.04
N GLY A 41 -19.08 -23.39 4.33
CA GLY A 41 -20.24 -23.36 3.45
C GLY A 41 -21.14 -22.17 3.70
N LYS A 42 -20.64 -20.96 3.40
CA LYS A 42 -21.39 -19.84 2.78
C LYS A 42 -20.47 -18.64 2.56
N PHE A 43 -19.59 -18.71 1.58
CA PHE A 43 -19.24 -17.49 0.85
C PHE A 43 -20.31 -17.37 -0.23
N ASP A 44 -21.37 -16.62 0.07
CA ASP A 44 -22.28 -16.14 -0.96
C ASP A 44 -21.45 -15.36 -1.98
N LEU A 45 -21.13 -16.02 -3.09
CA LEU A 45 -20.55 -15.39 -4.27
C LEU A 45 -21.70 -14.73 -5.04
N VAL A 46 -22.43 -13.84 -4.38
CA VAL A 46 -23.51 -13.05 -4.94
C VAL A 46 -23.36 -11.65 -4.38
N ASN A 47 -22.88 -10.75 -5.25
CA ASN A 47 -22.70 -9.31 -5.05
C ASN A 47 -21.49 -8.88 -4.21
N GLN A 48 -20.28 -9.26 -4.62
CA GLN A 48 -19.16 -8.32 -4.49
C GLN A 48 -19.23 -7.40 -5.72
N GLU A 49 -19.95 -6.29 -5.57
CA GLU A 49 -19.63 -5.11 -6.38
C GLU A 49 -18.12 -4.88 -6.22
N PRO A 50 -17.36 -4.64 -7.32
CA PRO A 50 -15.93 -4.43 -7.21
C PRO A 50 -15.70 -3.40 -6.10
N PRO A 51 -14.77 -3.62 -5.14
CA PRO A 51 -14.40 -2.55 -4.24
C PRO A 51 -14.04 -1.40 -5.16
N HIS A 52 -14.79 -0.29 -5.06
CA HIS A 52 -14.67 0.88 -5.91
C HIS A 52 -13.20 1.04 -6.32
N PRO A 53 -12.87 1.13 -7.62
CA PRO A 53 -11.48 1.22 -8.03
C PRO A 53 -10.87 2.31 -7.16
N VAL A 54 -9.83 1.97 -6.38
CA VAL A 54 -9.15 2.91 -5.50
C VAL A 54 -8.84 4.11 -6.37
N GLN A 55 -9.63 5.17 -6.21
CA GLN A 55 -9.63 6.27 -7.13
C GLN A 55 -8.41 7.08 -6.75
N TYR A 56 -7.27 6.74 -7.33
CA TYR A 56 -6.05 7.50 -7.16
C TYR A 56 -6.40 8.97 -7.45
N PRO A 57 -5.98 9.90 -6.58
CA PRO A 57 -6.28 11.30 -6.78
C PRO A 57 -5.81 11.68 -8.19
N LYS A 58 -6.75 12.09 -9.03
CA LYS A 58 -6.49 12.47 -10.43
C LYS A 58 -5.50 13.63 -10.53
N TYR A 59 -5.36 14.37 -9.44
CA TYR A 59 -4.48 15.52 -9.30
C TYR A 59 -3.79 15.49 -7.95
N LEU A 60 -2.52 15.88 -7.93
CA LEU A 60 -1.81 16.24 -6.72
C LEU A 60 -2.31 17.62 -6.25
N ARG A 61 -2.67 17.72 -4.98
CA ARG A 61 -3.16 18.93 -4.33
C ARG A 61 -2.04 19.56 -3.53
N CYS A 62 -1.72 20.82 -3.78
CA CYS A 62 -0.68 21.53 -3.02
C CYS A 62 -1.24 22.79 -2.39
N TYR A 63 -0.66 23.14 -1.25
CA TYR A 63 -0.92 24.43 -0.62
C TYR A 63 -0.24 25.54 -1.46
N ARG A 64 -0.97 26.62 -1.73
CA ARG A 64 -0.49 27.77 -2.48
C ARG A 64 -0.55 29.02 -1.63
N CYS A 65 0.56 29.73 -1.53
CA CYS A 65 0.65 31.04 -0.90
C CYS A 65 1.79 31.83 -1.53
N LEU A 66 1.50 33.05 -2.01
CA LEU A 66 2.50 33.88 -2.70
C LEU A 66 3.42 34.65 -1.75
N LEU A 67 2.98 34.89 -0.52
CA LEU A 67 3.75 35.62 0.48
C LEU A 67 3.45 35.06 1.87
N GLU A 68 4.36 34.21 2.35
CA GLU A 68 4.26 33.58 3.66
C GLU A 68 5.47 33.93 4.52
N THR A 69 5.23 34.15 5.81
CA THR A 69 6.29 34.29 6.83
C THR A 69 6.04 33.27 7.94
N LYS A 70 7.08 32.92 8.70
CA LYS A 70 6.93 31.98 9.82
C LYS A 70 6.03 32.53 10.92
N GLU A 71 6.06 33.84 11.13
CA GLU A 71 5.40 34.52 12.24
C GLU A 71 3.94 34.83 11.95
N LEU A 72 3.64 35.29 10.73
CA LEU A 72 2.29 35.75 10.36
C LEU A 72 1.55 34.76 9.45
N GLY A 73 2.22 33.70 8.99
CA GLY A 73 1.66 32.79 8.00
C GLY A 73 1.48 33.47 6.65
N CYS A 74 0.42 33.08 5.92
CA CYS A 74 0.15 33.59 4.58
C CYS A 74 -0.53 34.97 4.60
N LEU A 75 0.18 35.98 4.10
CA LEU A 75 -0.26 37.38 4.16
C LEU A 75 -1.23 37.79 3.05
N LEU A 76 -1.15 37.12 1.88
CA LEU A 76 -1.95 37.46 0.70
C LEU A 76 -3.11 36.49 0.47
N GLY A 77 -3.46 35.69 1.48
CA GLY A 77 -4.43 34.61 1.37
C GLY A 77 -3.84 33.36 0.72
N SER A 78 -4.27 32.20 1.23
CA SER A 78 -3.85 30.89 0.72
C SER A 78 -4.92 30.28 -0.18
N ASP A 79 -4.48 29.46 -1.12
CA ASP A 79 -5.34 28.69 -2.02
C ASP A 79 -4.82 27.25 -2.16
N ILE A 80 -5.51 26.44 -2.95
CA ILE A 80 -5.12 25.08 -3.31
C ILE A 80 -4.89 25.04 -4.81
N CYS A 81 -3.69 24.67 -5.24
CA CYS A 81 -3.43 24.39 -6.65
C CYS A 81 -3.49 22.88 -6.91
N LEU A 82 -3.98 22.52 -8.09
CA LEU A 82 -4.14 21.13 -8.56
C LEU A 82 -3.23 20.89 -9.76
N VAL A 83 -2.45 19.82 -9.75
CA VAL A 83 -1.54 19.47 -10.85
C VAL A 83 -1.62 17.99 -11.22
N PRO A 84 -1.40 17.62 -12.49
CA PRO A 84 -1.54 16.23 -12.94
C PRO A 84 -0.46 15.32 -12.32
N PRO A 85 -0.65 13.99 -12.37
CA PRO A 85 0.32 13.03 -11.87
C PRO A 85 1.73 13.25 -12.45
N GLY A 86 2.75 13.05 -11.62
CA GLY A 86 4.15 13.33 -11.98
C GLY A 86 4.56 14.80 -11.84
N SER A 87 3.67 15.66 -11.36
CA SER A 87 3.98 17.02 -10.88
C SER A 87 4.41 16.99 -9.41
N SER A 88 4.82 18.14 -8.85
CA SER A 88 5.20 18.30 -7.45
C SER A 88 4.53 19.51 -6.79
N CYS A 89 4.49 19.49 -5.47
CA CYS A 89 4.36 20.70 -4.67
C CYS A 89 5.74 21.34 -4.50
N MET A 90 5.79 22.66 -4.44
CA MET A 90 7.00 23.45 -4.34
C MET A 90 6.89 24.43 -3.17
N THR A 91 7.99 24.62 -2.45
CA THR A 91 8.22 25.72 -1.53
C THR A 91 9.52 26.41 -1.90
N LEU A 92 9.46 27.70 -2.21
CA LEU A 92 10.63 28.56 -2.35
C LEU A 92 10.88 29.25 -1.02
N PHE A 93 12.13 29.21 -0.58
CA PHE A 93 12.60 29.90 0.60
C PHE A 93 13.51 31.04 0.16
N ILE A 94 13.09 32.26 0.46
CA ILE A 94 13.83 33.49 0.21
C ILE A 94 14.36 33.95 1.56
N LYS A 95 15.67 33.83 1.73
CA LYS A 95 16.34 34.13 2.99
C LYS A 95 17.25 35.32 2.83
N ASN A 96 17.31 36.18 3.84
CA ASN A 96 18.31 37.24 3.93
C ASN A 96 19.47 36.84 4.86
N GLY A 97 20.55 37.63 4.85
CA GLY A 97 21.71 37.48 5.75
C GLY A 97 21.38 37.32 7.24
N SER A 98 20.24 37.86 7.70
CA SER A 98 19.79 37.79 9.10
C SER A 98 18.85 36.61 9.41
N GLY A 99 18.50 35.78 8.42
CA GLY A 99 17.66 34.60 8.61
C GLY A 99 16.14 34.85 8.63
N SER A 100 15.67 36.03 8.18
CA SER A 100 14.24 36.24 7.93
C SER A 100 13.83 35.46 6.68
N ASP A 101 12.87 34.56 6.85
CA ASP A 101 12.43 33.63 5.80
C ASP A 101 11.09 34.11 5.21
N ILE A 102 11.13 34.58 3.96
CA ILE A 102 9.93 34.71 3.15
C ILE A 102 9.76 33.41 2.37
N MET A 103 8.58 32.83 2.41
CA MET A 103 8.26 31.58 1.74
C MET A 103 7.21 31.80 0.65
N VAL A 104 7.37 31.09 -0.46
CA VAL A 104 6.38 31.03 -1.55
C VAL A 104 6.04 29.56 -1.77
N SER A 105 4.75 29.22 -1.68
CA SER A 105 4.27 27.86 -1.85
C SER A 105 3.41 27.78 -3.09
N ASP A 106 3.64 26.79 -3.94
CA ASP A 106 2.92 26.65 -5.20
C ASP A 106 3.00 25.21 -5.73
N CYS A 107 2.38 24.95 -6.86
CA CYS A 107 2.53 23.72 -7.61
C CYS A 107 3.64 23.85 -8.66
N ARG A 108 4.27 22.72 -9.02
CA ARG A 108 5.15 22.64 -10.18
C ARG A 108 4.80 21.49 -11.08
N ARG A 109 4.61 21.82 -12.35
CA ARG A 109 4.33 20.85 -13.41
C ARG A 109 5.55 20.00 -13.68
N LYS A 110 5.31 18.80 -14.21
CA LYS A 110 6.34 17.82 -14.57
C LYS A 110 7.47 18.41 -15.41
N GLU A 111 7.15 19.29 -16.36
CA GLU A 111 8.14 19.91 -17.26
C GLU A 111 9.04 20.93 -16.56
N GLN A 112 8.65 21.40 -15.38
CA GLN A 112 9.34 22.43 -14.59
C GLN A 112 10.00 21.85 -13.33
N LEU A 113 10.09 20.52 -13.22
CA LEU A 113 10.69 19.86 -12.06
C LEU A 113 12.20 20.12 -11.92
N SER A 114 12.86 20.59 -12.98
CA SER A 114 14.25 21.06 -12.87
C SER A 114 14.39 22.15 -11.81
N ASP A 115 13.37 22.98 -11.60
CA ASP A 115 13.35 24.06 -10.62
C ASP A 115 13.51 23.54 -9.19
N CYS A 116 13.23 22.25 -8.93
CA CYS A 116 13.25 21.63 -7.60
C CYS A 116 14.66 21.32 -7.06
N SER A 117 15.69 21.43 -7.92
CA SER A 117 17.03 20.89 -7.64
C SER A 117 18.08 21.96 -7.36
N TYR A 118 17.70 23.25 -7.41
CA TYR A 118 18.66 24.34 -7.44
C TYR A 118 18.45 25.36 -6.32
N THR A 119 19.52 25.59 -5.57
CA THR A 119 19.70 26.86 -4.85
C THR A 119 20.22 27.88 -5.85
N HIS A 120 19.54 29.00 -5.98
CA HIS A 120 19.94 30.11 -6.84
C HIS A 120 20.28 31.35 -6.00
N SER A 121 21.26 32.13 -6.45
CA SER A 121 21.46 33.49 -5.94
C SER A 121 20.22 34.33 -6.27
N SER A 122 19.73 35.08 -5.29
CA SER A 122 18.63 36.01 -5.53
C SER A 122 19.10 37.12 -6.48
N PRO A 123 18.24 37.62 -7.39
CA PRO A 123 18.52 38.85 -8.12
C PRO A 123 18.62 40.08 -7.19
N VAL A 124 18.12 39.96 -5.95
CA VAL A 124 18.23 40.99 -4.91
C VAL A 124 19.46 40.71 -4.05
N PHE A 125 20.39 41.67 -3.99
CA PHE A 125 21.61 41.55 -3.20
C PHE A 125 21.32 41.28 -1.71
N GLY A 126 22.09 40.37 -1.10
CA GLY A 126 21.93 39.98 0.30
C GLY A 126 20.85 38.92 0.57
N PHE A 127 20.23 38.39 -0.48
CA PHE A 127 19.26 37.30 -0.40
C PHE A 127 19.73 36.05 -1.16
N TRP A 128 19.30 34.88 -0.70
CA TRP A 128 19.44 33.61 -1.41
C TRP A 128 18.09 32.91 -1.52
N ILE A 129 17.92 32.16 -2.59
CA ILE A 129 16.69 31.42 -2.90
C ILE A 129 17.04 29.95 -2.99
N TYR A 130 16.32 29.09 -2.29
CA TYR A 130 16.34 27.67 -2.58
C TYR A 130 14.93 27.12 -2.69
N SER A 131 14.79 26.11 -3.54
CA SER A 131 13.56 25.39 -3.77
C SER A 131 13.55 24.06 -3.02
N GLN A 132 12.38 23.67 -2.53
CA GLN A 132 12.11 22.34 -2.02
C GLN A 132 10.84 21.81 -2.65
N CYS A 133 10.94 20.64 -3.26
CA CYS A 133 9.79 19.95 -3.82
C CYS A 133 9.43 18.68 -3.05
N CYS A 134 8.14 18.35 -3.08
CA CYS A 134 7.60 17.13 -2.51
C CYS A 134 6.41 16.65 -3.34
N PHE A 135 6.07 15.36 -3.24
CA PHE A 135 5.20 14.68 -4.23
C PHE A 135 3.94 14.06 -3.61
N LEU A 136 3.59 14.45 -2.38
CA LEU A 136 2.41 13.99 -1.67
C LEU A 136 1.40 15.13 -1.49
N ASP A 137 0.12 14.80 -1.40
CA ASP A 137 -0.93 15.80 -1.19
C ASP A 137 -0.61 16.66 0.03
N PHE A 138 -0.64 17.99 -0.16
CA PHE A 138 -0.38 19.00 0.87
C PHE A 138 0.94 18.84 1.61
N CYS A 139 1.94 18.17 1.04
CA CYS A 139 3.25 18.02 1.66
C CYS A 139 3.95 19.36 1.91
N ASN A 140 3.62 20.38 1.11
CA ASN A 140 4.14 21.73 1.29
C ASN A 140 3.25 22.61 2.19
N ASN A 141 2.23 22.07 2.87
CA ASN A 141 1.46 22.84 3.85
C ASN A 141 2.37 23.26 5.02
N PRO A 142 2.31 24.51 5.52
CA PRO A 142 3.14 24.97 6.63
C PRO A 142 3.12 24.06 7.86
N GLN A 143 1.99 23.42 8.17
CA GLN A 143 1.87 22.48 9.30
C GLN A 143 2.66 21.17 9.11
N ASN A 144 2.96 20.82 7.86
CA ASN A 144 3.66 19.59 7.49
C ASN A 144 5.16 19.82 7.24
N ARG A 145 5.62 21.07 7.25
CA ARG A 145 7.03 21.40 7.06
C ARG A 145 7.77 21.17 8.39
N VAL A 146 8.73 20.25 8.37
CA VAL A 146 9.69 20.13 9.47
C VAL A 146 10.73 21.24 9.25
N PHE A 147 10.79 22.20 10.17
CA PHE A 147 11.72 23.34 10.13
C PHE A 147 13.04 23.03 10.83
#